data_AF-I3SWA7-F1
#
_entry.id   AF-I3SWA7-F1
#
_cell.length_a   1.000
_cell.length_b   1.000
_cell.length_c   1.000
_cell.angle_alpha   90.00
_cell.angle_beta   90.00
_cell.angle_gamma   90.00
#
_symmetry.space_group_name_H-M   'P 1'
#
loop_
_entity.id
_entity.type
_entity.pdbx_description
1 polymer ?
#
loop_
_entity_poly.entity_id
_entity_poly.type
_entity_poly.pdbx_seq_one_letter_code
_entity_poly.pdbx_strand_id
1 'polypeptide(L)'
;MGNDQLICKVEAGKECSIVDTDLKNLASMLVDQGIDERNQIKDIVENDQGVTDFFVYGANLTFLDLEDVNVHDLKLKGQKPRFVYYTLQGAGDEGVVLVLPKVNDIEGKFVTIILPEDEMVKLKSELKVNGIMFEGDF
;
A
#
# COMPACT_ATOMS: atom_id res chain seq x y z
N MET A 1 13.70 -7.12 0.62
CA MET A 1 13.59 -7.49 -0.81
C MET A 1 12.36 -6.75 -1.28
N GLY A 2 12.58 -5.55 -1.82
CA GLY A 2 11.51 -4.65 -2.20
C GLY A 2 10.66 -5.25 -3.31
N ASN A 3 9.37 -4.91 -3.29
CA ASN A 3 8.44 -5.25 -4.36
C ASN A 3 8.77 -4.32 -5.54
N ASP A 4 9.64 -4.76 -6.46
CA ASP A 4 9.94 -4.04 -7.69
C ASP A 4 8.71 -4.04 -8.60
N GLN A 5 7.76 -3.13 -8.34
CA GLN A 5 6.62 -2.92 -9.21
C GLN A 5 7.12 -2.37 -10.54
N LEU A 6 6.84 -3.08 -11.62
CA LEU A 6 7.15 -2.70 -12.99
C LEU A 6 5.91 -2.05 -13.61
N ILE A 7 6.04 -0.81 -14.07
CA ILE A 7 4.99 -0.11 -14.82
C ILE A 7 5.51 0.05 -16.24
N CYS A 8 5.00 -0.79 -17.14
CA CYS A 8 5.39 -0.80 -18.54
C CYS A 8 4.20 -0.45 -19.44
N LYS A 9 4.48 0.36 -20.45
CA LYS A 9 3.58 0.60 -21.57
C LYS A 9 4.12 -0.07 -22.82
N VAL A 10 3.21 -0.68 -23.58
CA VAL A 10 3.50 -1.17 -24.94
C VAL A 10 2.38 -0.70 -25.87
N GLU A 11 2.76 -0.21 -27.03
CA GLU A 11 1.81 0.24 -28.06
C GLU A 11 1.73 -0.83 -29.15
N ALA A 12 0.54 -1.39 -29.35
CA ALA A 12 0.30 -2.31 -30.44
C ALA A 12 0.14 -1.55 -31.77
N GLY A 13 0.77 -2.06 -32.84
CA GLY A 13 0.58 -1.54 -34.19
C GLY A 13 -0.88 -1.64 -34.65
N LYS A 14 -1.26 -0.85 -35.66
CA LYS A 14 -2.67 -0.75 -36.15
C LYS A 14 -3.22 -2.08 -36.68
N GLU A 15 -2.33 -2.97 -37.08
CA GLU A 15 -2.58 -4.32 -37.56
C GLU A 15 -2.80 -5.36 -36.46
N CYS A 16 -2.58 -5.01 -35.18
CA CYS A 16 -2.70 -5.90 -34.05
C CYS A 16 -4.01 -5.64 -33.28
N SER A 17 -4.97 -6.57 -33.36
CA SER A 17 -6.20 -6.52 -32.55
C SER A 17 -5.90 -7.05 -31.15
N ILE A 18 -5.79 -6.14 -30.16
CA ILE A 18 -5.53 -6.50 -28.76
C ILE A 18 -6.59 -7.48 -28.23
N VAL A 19 -7.83 -7.37 -28.70
CA VAL A 19 -8.96 -8.21 -28.27
C VAL A 19 -8.82 -9.65 -28.75
N ASP A 20 -8.21 -9.86 -29.92
CA ASP A 20 -8.06 -11.18 -30.55
C ASP A 20 -6.64 -11.75 -30.41
N THR A 21 -5.76 -11.07 -29.68
CA THR A 21 -4.33 -11.42 -29.55
C THR A 21 -4.12 -12.51 -28.51
N ASP A 22 -3.33 -13.54 -28.85
CA ASP A 22 -2.90 -14.58 -27.91
C ASP A 22 -2.09 -13.97 -26.75
N LEU A 23 -2.34 -14.43 -25.52
CA LEU A 23 -1.62 -14.02 -24.31
C LEU A 23 -0.10 -14.17 -24.46
N LYS A 24 0.37 -15.14 -25.25
CA LYS A 24 1.81 -15.30 -25.55
C LYS A 24 2.39 -14.11 -26.31
N ASN A 25 1.65 -13.55 -27.26
CA ASN A 25 2.08 -12.40 -28.03
C ASN A 25 2.08 -11.15 -27.15
N LEU A 26 1.06 -10.97 -26.30
CA LEU A 26 1.03 -9.88 -25.32
C LEU A 26 2.22 -9.95 -24.35
N ALA A 27 2.54 -11.15 -23.85
CA ALA A 27 3.69 -11.35 -22.96
C ALA A 27 5.03 -11.02 -23.65
N SER A 28 5.24 -11.45 -24.89
CA SER A 28 6.43 -11.08 -25.68
C SER A 28 6.50 -9.57 -25.93
N MET A 29 5.37 -8.93 -26.26
CA MET A 29 5.32 -7.48 -26.43
C MET A 29 5.72 -6.72 -25.16
N LEU A 30 5.26 -7.16 -23.99
CA LEU A 30 5.62 -6.54 -22.72
C LEU A 30 7.11 -6.72 -22.36
N VAL A 31 7.72 -7.85 -22.72
CA VAL A 31 9.14 -8.15 -22.45
C VAL A 31 10.05 -7.44 -23.46
N ASP A 32 9.71 -7.48 -24.74
CA ASP A 32 10.59 -7.09 -25.84
C ASP A 32 10.42 -5.61 -26.24
N GLN A 33 9.23 -5.05 -26.02
CA GLN A 33 8.84 -3.70 -26.47
C GLN A 33 8.30 -2.81 -25.35
N GLY A 34 8.16 -3.36 -24.13
CA GLY A 34 7.70 -2.62 -22.98
C GLY A 34 8.66 -1.48 -22.63
N ILE A 35 8.13 -0.27 -22.52
CA ILE A 35 8.86 0.90 -22.06
C ILE A 35 8.57 1.06 -20.57
N ASP A 36 9.62 1.04 -19.74
CA ASP A 36 9.51 1.32 -18.31
C ASP A 36 9.23 2.81 -18.09
N GLU A 37 8.03 3.12 -17.64
CA GLU A 37 7.56 4.50 -17.47
C GLU A 37 7.88 5.06 -16.07
N ARG A 38 8.46 4.26 -15.17
CA ARG A 38 8.64 4.66 -13.76
C ARG A 38 9.47 5.93 -13.60
N ASN A 39 10.54 6.07 -14.39
CA ASN A 39 11.38 7.27 -14.35
C ASN A 39 10.64 8.50 -14.90
N GLN A 40 9.85 8.35 -15.95
CA GLN A 40 9.09 9.46 -16.53
C GLN A 40 7.97 9.92 -15.58
N ILE A 41 7.31 8.97 -14.91
CA ILE A 41 6.32 9.24 -13.87
C ILE A 41 6.97 9.96 -12.70
N LYS A 42 8.14 9.48 -12.23
CA LYS A 42 8.91 10.14 -11.16
C LYS A 42 9.26 11.57 -11.53
N ASP A 43 9.78 11.80 -12.74
CA ASP A 43 10.16 13.13 -13.20
C ASP A 43 8.95 14.07 -13.30
N ILE A 44 7.78 13.58 -13.73
CA ILE A 44 6.55 14.38 -13.77
C ILE A 44 6.09 14.76 -12.36
N VAL A 45 6.08 13.80 -11.42
CA VAL A 45 5.69 14.03 -10.02
C VAL A 45 6.63 15.01 -9.33
N GLU A 46 7.94 14.90 -9.55
CA GLU A 46 8.94 15.80 -8.97
C GLU A 46 8.88 17.22 -9.56
N ASN A 47 8.55 17.36 -10.85
CA ASN A 47 8.50 18.65 -11.52
C ASN A 47 7.19 19.42 -11.29
N ASP A 48 6.12 18.76 -10.85
CA ASP A 48 4.78 19.37 -10.83
C ASP A 48 4.42 20.12 -9.53
N GLN A 49 5.38 20.39 -8.64
CA GLN A 49 5.22 21.23 -7.42
C GLN A 49 3.95 20.95 -6.58
N GLY A 50 3.35 19.77 -6.69
CA GLY A 50 2.11 19.38 -6.00
C GLY A 50 0.79 19.73 -6.71
N VAL A 51 0.77 19.90 -8.04
CA VAL A 51 -0.45 20.28 -8.80
C VAL A 51 -1.25 19.07 -9.35
N THR A 52 -0.62 17.90 -9.58
CA THR A 52 -1.31 16.71 -10.13
C THR A 52 -1.75 15.70 -9.06
N ASP A 53 -3.01 15.26 -9.18
CA ASP A 53 -3.64 14.21 -8.38
C ASP A 53 -3.23 12.77 -8.80
N PHE A 54 -1.96 12.53 -9.16
CA PHE A 54 -1.50 11.16 -9.41
C PHE A 54 -1.03 10.52 -8.10
N PHE A 55 -1.96 9.92 -7.37
CA PHE A 55 -1.63 8.97 -6.32
C PHE A 55 -1.21 7.65 -6.96
N VAL A 56 0.09 7.48 -7.21
CA VAL A 56 0.66 6.15 -7.42
C VAL A 56 0.56 5.41 -6.08
N TYR A 57 -0.51 4.64 -5.90
CA TYR A 57 -0.64 3.71 -4.78
C TYR A 57 0.53 2.73 -4.85
N GLY A 58 1.50 2.90 -3.94
CA GLY A 58 2.73 2.12 -3.87
C GLY A 58 4.02 2.95 -3.79
N ALA A 59 3.96 4.28 -3.94
CA ALA A 59 5.18 5.07 -4.09
C ALA A 59 5.90 5.49 -2.79
N ASN A 60 5.27 5.57 -1.61
CA ASN A 60 5.97 6.00 -0.37
C ASN A 60 5.40 5.54 0.99
N LEU A 61 4.11 5.21 1.14
CA LEU A 61 3.54 4.65 2.38
C LEU A 61 2.17 4.06 2.06
N THR A 62 1.91 2.81 2.46
CA THR A 62 0.59 2.19 2.20
C THR A 62 -0.38 2.51 3.33
N PHE A 63 -1.56 3.04 3.00
CA PHE A 63 -2.64 3.22 3.97
C PHE A 63 -3.73 2.21 3.71
N LEU A 64 -4.08 1.43 4.73
CA LEU A 64 -5.18 0.47 4.68
C LEU A 64 -6.16 0.75 5.81
N ASP A 65 -7.36 1.15 5.43
CA ASP A 65 -8.46 1.38 6.35
C ASP A 65 -9.38 0.16 6.38
N LEU A 66 -9.49 -0.46 7.56
CA LEU A 66 -10.35 -1.61 7.81
C LEU A 66 -11.47 -1.27 8.80
N GLU A 67 -11.72 0.00 9.13
CA GLU A 67 -12.63 0.37 10.21
C GLU A 67 -14.06 -0.19 10.04
N ASP A 68 -14.54 -0.23 8.80
CA ASP A 68 -15.87 -0.73 8.44
C ASP A 68 -15.88 -2.22 8.08
N VAL A 69 -14.73 -2.90 8.18
CA VAL A 69 -14.64 -4.32 7.83
C VAL A 69 -15.18 -5.17 8.97
N ASN A 70 -16.25 -5.88 8.67
CA ASN A 70 -16.98 -6.67 9.65
C ASN A 70 -16.38 -8.07 9.87
N VAL A 71 -15.15 -8.13 10.39
CA VAL A 71 -14.44 -9.40 10.65
C VAL A 71 -15.03 -10.19 11.83
N HIS A 72 -15.73 -9.53 12.76
CA HIS A 72 -16.26 -10.15 13.98
C HIS A 72 -17.67 -10.71 13.84
N ASP A 73 -18.34 -10.51 12.70
CA ASP A 73 -19.64 -11.14 12.41
C ASP A 73 -19.54 -12.51 11.75
N LEU A 74 -18.34 -12.93 11.32
CA LEU A 74 -18.11 -14.31 10.91
C LEU A 74 -18.45 -15.26 12.07
N LYS A 75 -19.40 -16.17 11.85
CA LYS A 75 -19.79 -17.19 12.84
C LYS A 75 -19.41 -18.58 12.35
N LEU A 76 -18.47 -19.23 13.05
CA LEU A 76 -18.13 -20.63 12.81
C LEU A 76 -18.76 -21.47 13.92
N LYS A 77 -19.64 -22.41 13.55
CA LYS A 77 -20.45 -23.21 14.51
C LYS A 77 -21.19 -22.33 15.54
N GLY A 78 -21.68 -21.17 15.12
CA GLY A 78 -22.40 -20.22 15.97
C GLY A 78 -21.51 -19.38 16.89
N GLN A 79 -20.19 -19.55 16.87
CA GLN A 79 -19.25 -18.78 17.70
C GLN A 79 -18.55 -17.70 16.86
N LYS A 80 -18.39 -16.51 17.45
CA LYS A 80 -17.62 -15.40 16.88
C LYS A 80 -16.12 -15.54 17.19
N PRO A 81 -15.23 -14.99 16.34
CA PRO A 81 -13.81 -14.97 16.62
C PRO A 81 -13.51 -14.11 17.86
N ARG A 82 -12.74 -14.67 18.81
CA ARG A 82 -12.24 -13.93 19.98
C ARG A 82 -11.05 -13.02 19.64
N PHE A 83 -10.32 -13.35 18.58
CA PHE A 83 -9.16 -12.63 18.11
C PHE A 83 -9.11 -12.77 16.58
N VAL A 84 -8.71 -11.69 15.91
CA VAL A 84 -8.49 -11.65 14.47
C VAL A 84 -7.05 -11.22 14.26
N TYR A 85 -6.28 -12.08 13.59
CA TYR A 85 -4.90 -11.79 13.23
C TYR A 85 -4.86 -11.21 11.82
N TYR A 86 -4.26 -10.02 11.69
CA TYR A 86 -4.10 -9.37 10.40
C TYR A 86 -2.68 -9.64 9.90
N THR A 87 -2.57 -10.21 8.71
CA THR A 87 -1.30 -10.35 7.99
C THR A 87 -1.34 -9.48 6.76
N LEU A 88 -0.29 -8.70 6.57
CA LEU A 88 -0.10 -7.88 5.39
C LEU A 88 1.07 -8.47 4.61
N GLN A 89 0.81 -8.82 3.35
CA GLN A 89 1.83 -9.21 2.39
C GLN A 89 1.82 -8.21 1.25
N GLY A 90 3.01 -7.85 0.75
CA GLY A 90 3.15 -6.96 -0.40
C GLY A 90 3.15 -5.46 -0.09
N ALA A 91 3.17 -5.04 1.18
CA ALA A 91 3.56 -3.68 1.53
C ALA A 91 5.03 -3.47 1.14
N GLY A 92 5.32 -2.38 0.42
CA GLY A 92 6.68 -2.02 0.01
C GLY A 92 7.58 -1.69 1.20
N ASP A 93 8.86 -1.44 0.91
CA ASP A 93 9.88 -1.22 1.95
C ASP A 93 9.59 0.04 2.81
N GLU A 94 8.75 0.97 2.32
CA GLU A 94 8.44 2.23 3.01
C GLU A 94 7.37 2.12 4.09
N GLY A 95 6.75 0.95 4.23
CA GLY A 95 5.87 0.63 5.34
C GLY A 95 4.37 0.77 5.06
N VAL A 96 3.59 0.60 6.13
CA VAL A 96 2.13 0.55 6.10
C VAL A 96 1.51 1.11 7.38
N VAL A 97 0.41 1.84 7.22
CA VAL A 97 -0.47 2.28 8.30
C VAL A 97 -1.80 1.54 8.14
N LEU A 98 -2.18 0.82 9.18
CA LEU A 98 -3.39 0.01 9.24
C LEU A 98 -4.34 0.56 10.29
N VAL A 99 -5.54 0.96 9.88
CA VAL A 99 -6.62 1.30 10.80
C VAL A 99 -7.47 0.05 11.00
N LEU A 100 -7.56 -0.43 12.23
CA LEU A 100 -8.24 -1.67 12.57
C LEU A 100 -9.72 -1.44 12.90
N PRO A 101 -10.60 -2.42 12.62
CA PRO A 101 -11.98 -2.39 13.05
C PRO A 101 -12.05 -2.25 14.57
N LYS A 102 -13.10 -1.56 15.04
CA LYS A 102 -13.33 -1.36 16.46
C LYS A 102 -13.50 -2.70 17.17
N VAL A 103 -12.60 -3.00 18.11
CA VAL A 103 -12.70 -4.16 18.98
C VAL A 103 -13.33 -3.71 20.30
N ASN A 104 -14.61 -4.06 20.51
CA ASN A 104 -15.42 -3.72 21.69
C ASN A 104 -15.84 -2.24 21.80
N ASP A 105 -16.49 -1.87 22.90
CA ASP A 105 -16.96 -0.51 23.19
C ASP A 105 -15.84 0.47 23.62
N ILE A 106 -14.57 0.14 23.35
CA ILE A 106 -13.45 1.03 23.64
C ILE A 106 -13.56 2.29 22.76
N GLU A 107 -13.52 3.45 23.40
CA GLU A 107 -13.55 4.73 22.71
C GLU A 107 -12.17 5.02 22.10
N GLY A 108 -12.08 5.08 20.77
CA GLY A 108 -10.83 5.30 20.04
C GLY A 108 -10.69 4.45 18.78
N LYS A 109 -9.69 4.78 17.95
CA LYS A 109 -9.30 3.97 16.77
C LYS A 109 -8.01 3.23 17.08
N PHE A 110 -7.95 1.95 16.71
CA PHE A 110 -6.72 1.17 16.79
C PHE A 110 -5.95 1.34 15.48
N VAL A 111 -4.73 1.85 15.58
CA VAL A 111 -3.85 2.05 14.42
C VAL A 111 -2.58 1.23 14.64
N THR A 112 -2.21 0.43 13.65
CA THR A 112 -0.92 -0.28 13.59
C THR A 112 -0.06 0.39 12.53
N ILE A 113 1.14 0.80 12.91
CA ILE A 113 2.10 1.47 12.01
C ILE A 113 3.33 0.58 11.90
N ILE A 114 3.70 0.24 10.66
CA ILE A 114 4.89 -0.52 10.31
C ILE A 114 5.72 0.37 9.40
N LEU A 115 6.94 0.70 9.79
CA LEU A 115 7.85 1.58 9.03
C LEU A 115 9.27 1.04 9.11
N PRO A 116 10.17 1.50 8.21
CA PRO A 116 11.62 1.38 8.39
C PRO A 116 12.07 1.86 9.78
N GLU A 117 13.13 1.27 10.31
CA GLU A 117 13.60 1.53 11.67
C GLU A 117 13.98 3.00 11.89
N ASP A 118 14.64 3.62 10.92
CA ASP A 118 15.05 5.02 10.96
C ASP A 118 13.86 5.98 10.94
N GLU A 119 12.84 5.71 10.12
CA GLU A 119 11.59 6.46 10.10
C GLU A 119 10.77 6.26 11.39
N MET A 120 10.77 5.04 11.94
CA MET A 120 10.12 4.74 13.21
C MET A 120 10.76 5.50 14.38
N VAL A 121 12.08 5.71 14.37
CA VAL A 121 12.78 6.53 15.38
C VAL A 121 12.37 8.00 15.28
N LYS A 122 12.26 8.55 14.06
CA LYS A 122 11.79 9.93 13.84
C LYS A 122 10.34 10.10 14.30
N LEU A 123 9.45 9.18 13.92
CA LEU A 123 8.05 9.19 14.32
C LEU A 123 7.91 9.16 15.85
N LYS A 124 8.62 8.27 16.53
CA LYS A 124 8.61 8.21 18.02
C LYS A 124 9.07 9.53 18.64
N SER A 125 10.05 10.20 18.04
CA SER A 125 10.56 11.47 18.54
C SER A 125 9.51 12.58 18.40
N GLU A 126 8.85 12.66 17.25
CA GLU A 126 7.74 13.61 17.01
C GLU A 126 6.54 13.33 17.93
N LEU A 127 6.17 12.06 18.16
CA LEU A 127 5.08 11.71 19.07
C LEU A 127 5.37 12.14 20.52
N LYS A 128 6.63 12.06 20.96
CA LYS A 128 7.06 12.56 22.27
C LYS A 128 6.99 14.08 22.35
N VAL A 129 7.50 14.79 21.34
CA VAL A 129 7.45 16.26 21.27
C VAL A 129 6.01 16.76 21.34
N ASN A 130 5.09 16.05 20.69
CA ASN A 130 3.67 16.37 20.68
C ASN A 130 2.89 15.86 21.91
N GLY A 131 3.57 15.24 22.89
CA GLY A 131 2.96 14.77 24.14
C GLY A 131 2.02 13.57 23.99
N ILE A 132 2.14 12.82 22.88
CA ILE A 132 1.34 11.63 22.57
C ILE A 132 1.98 10.36 23.15
N MET A 133 3.32 10.32 23.26
CA MET A 133 4.07 9.25 23.95
C MET A 133 4.89 9.82 25.10
N PHE A 134 5.00 9.09 26.22
CA PHE A 134 5.78 9.51 27.39
C PHE A 134 7.05 8.67 27.57
N GLU A 135 8.02 9.18 28.32
CA GLU A 135 9.24 8.44 28.68
C GLU A 135 8.88 7.25 29.61
N GLY A 136 9.08 6.03 29.11
CA GLY A 136 8.79 4.79 29.85
C GLY A 136 7.94 3.75 29.09
N ASP A 137 7.41 4.10 27.92
CA ASP A 137 6.62 3.19 27.08
C ASP A 137 7.48 2.19 26.28
N PHE A 138 8.33 1.40 26.97
CA PHE A 138 8.90 0.13 26.48
C PHE A 138 9.28 -0.78 27.67
#